data_AF-A0A534Q4F8-F1
#
_entry.id   AF-A0A534Q4F8-F1
#
_cell.length_a   1.000
_cell.length_b   1.000
_cell.length_c   1.000
_cell.angle_alpha   90.00
_cell.angle_beta   90.00
_cell.angle_gamma   90.00
#
_symmetry.space_group_name_H-M   'P 1'
#
loop_
_entity.id
_entity.type
_entity.pdbx_description
1 polymer ?
#
loop_
_entity_poly.entity_id
_entity_poly.type
_entity_poly.pdbx_seq_one_letter_code
_entity_poly.pdbx_strand_id
1 'polypeptide(L)'
;MLGGVRVVALGGGVACAFTGRWLAALGAEVMFSSARSDRGELRDVLATADLVLDGTGWSAERWDLDADALADLPAVRVTPFGVAGPYVGMPFTPFTLAALSGLMWHVGDADRPPLVQWGDQVEHLAGLHAFAAALAVLWAGGGALEVAALEVAAALVGHHTGRYSQVP
;
A
#
# COMPACT_ATOMS: atom_id res chain seq x y z
N MET A 1 -21.10 6.08 5.17
CA MET A 1 -20.83 6.72 3.86
C MET A 1 -20.56 5.68 2.79
N LEU A 2 -19.92 4.55 3.11
CA LEU A 2 -19.64 3.44 2.19
C LEU A 2 -20.57 2.24 2.40
N GLY A 3 -21.80 2.46 2.87
CA GLY A 3 -22.74 1.37 3.12
C GLY A 3 -23.06 0.60 1.84
N GLY A 4 -22.90 -0.72 1.86
CA GLY A 4 -23.12 -1.59 0.71
C GLY A 4 -21.91 -1.75 -0.22
N VAL A 5 -20.81 -1.03 0.02
CA VAL A 5 -19.55 -1.20 -0.73
C VAL A 5 -18.82 -2.44 -0.21
N ARG A 6 -18.45 -3.34 -1.11
CA ARG A 6 -17.65 -4.54 -0.84
C ARG A 6 -16.21 -4.35 -1.27
N VAL A 7 -15.30 -4.51 -0.33
CA VAL A 7 -13.86 -4.39 -0.53
C VAL A 7 -13.22 -5.75 -0.34
N VAL A 8 -12.48 -6.21 -1.34
CA VAL A 8 -11.70 -7.45 -1.27
C VAL A 8 -10.23 -7.09 -1.13
N ALA A 9 -9.63 -7.42 0.01
CA ALA A 9 -8.21 -7.23 0.26
C ALA A 9 -7.44 -8.51 -0.07
N LEU A 10 -6.52 -8.38 -1.01
CA LEU A 10 -5.57 -9.39 -1.45
C LEU A 10 -4.19 -9.06 -0.91
N GLY A 11 -3.39 -10.09 -0.65
CA GLY A 11 -2.06 -9.93 -0.07
C GLY A 11 -2.12 -9.48 1.39
N GLY A 12 -1.30 -10.10 2.23
CA GLY A 12 -1.11 -9.62 3.59
C GLY A 12 -0.40 -8.26 3.62
N GLY A 13 -0.18 -7.76 4.82
CA GLY A 13 0.60 -6.53 5.04
C GLY A 13 -0.15 -5.50 5.86
N VAL A 14 0.59 -4.74 6.65
CA VAL A 14 0.03 -3.75 7.57
C VAL A 14 -0.69 -2.64 6.81
N ALA A 15 -0.21 -2.25 5.63
CA ALA A 15 -0.80 -1.19 4.82
C ALA A 15 -2.24 -1.52 4.40
N CYS A 16 -2.47 -2.64 3.71
CA CYS A 16 -3.82 -3.04 3.27
C CYS A 16 -4.76 -3.31 4.45
N ALA A 17 -4.27 -3.93 5.53
CA ALA A 17 -5.07 -4.13 6.73
C ALA A 17 -5.48 -2.81 7.38
N PHE A 18 -4.57 -1.84 7.42
CA PHE A 18 -4.85 -0.51 7.94
C PHE A 18 -5.85 0.26 7.06
N THR A 19 -5.68 0.23 5.74
CA THR A 19 -6.64 0.78 4.77
C THR A 19 -8.03 0.17 4.95
N GLY A 20 -8.11 -1.16 5.03
CA GLY A 20 -9.36 -1.88 5.23
C GLY A 20 -10.09 -1.46 6.51
N ARG A 21 -9.35 -1.24 7.62
CA ARG A 21 -9.95 -0.73 8.86
C ARG A 21 -10.60 0.65 8.70
N TRP A 22 -9.98 1.57 7.95
CA TRP A 22 -10.56 2.89 7.70
C TRP A 22 -11.79 2.82 6.79
N LEU A 23 -11.77 1.98 5.74
CA LEU A 23 -12.93 1.75 4.87
C LEU A 23 -14.10 1.12 5.66
N ALA A 24 -13.82 0.12 6.49
CA ALA A 24 -14.80 -0.50 7.37
C ALA A 24 -15.41 0.51 8.36
N ALA A 25 -14.59 1.41 8.93
CA ALA A 25 -15.07 2.48 9.81
C ALA A 25 -16.04 3.46 9.09
N LEU A 26 -15.95 3.58 7.76
CA LEU A 26 -16.91 4.35 6.95
C LEU A 26 -18.13 3.55 6.47
N GLY A 27 -18.19 2.26 6.80
CA GLY A 27 -19.33 1.36 6.56
C GLY A 27 -19.15 0.36 5.41
N ALA A 28 -17.96 0.23 4.83
CA ALA A 28 -17.70 -0.79 3.81
C ALA A 28 -17.59 -2.19 4.42
N GLU A 29 -18.01 -3.22 3.68
CA GLU A 29 -17.78 -4.62 4.00
C GLU A 29 -16.39 -5.02 3.48
N VAL A 30 -15.45 -5.31 4.38
CA VAL A 30 -14.06 -5.64 4.00
C VAL A 30 -13.79 -7.11 4.24
N MET A 31 -13.47 -7.83 3.17
CA MET A 31 -13.06 -9.24 3.20
C MET A 31 -11.57 -9.36 2.94
N PHE A 32 -10.86 -10.10 3.79
CA PHE A 32 -9.46 -10.45 3.57
C PHE A 32 -9.37 -11.85 2.99
N SER A 33 -8.75 -11.96 1.81
CA SER A 33 -8.42 -13.24 1.21
C SER A 33 -6.96 -13.59 1.49
N SER A 34 -6.60 -14.86 1.30
CA SER A 34 -5.23 -15.37 1.46
C SER A 34 -4.76 -16.06 0.18
N ALA A 35 -3.46 -16.22 -0.01
CA ALA A 35 -2.92 -16.91 -1.19
C ALA A 35 -3.29 -18.41 -1.23
N ARG A 36 -3.83 -18.95 -0.14
CA ARG A 36 -4.29 -20.35 -0.03
C ARG A 36 -5.74 -20.56 -0.44
N SER A 37 -6.48 -19.49 -0.71
CA SER A 37 -7.87 -19.58 -1.18
C SER A 37 -7.93 -20.31 -2.53
N ASP A 38 -9.00 -21.07 -2.75
CA ASP A 38 -9.20 -21.75 -4.04
C ASP A 38 -9.35 -20.73 -5.17
N ARG A 39 -8.84 -21.06 -6.37
CA ARG A 39 -8.85 -20.14 -7.51
C ARG A 39 -10.28 -19.81 -7.98
N GLY A 40 -11.20 -20.77 -7.91
CA GLY A 40 -12.61 -20.57 -8.21
C GLY A 40 -13.27 -19.66 -7.18
N GLU A 41 -13.06 -19.94 -5.90
CA GLU A 41 -13.55 -19.11 -4.79
C GLU A 41 -13.04 -17.67 -4.89
N LEU A 42 -11.75 -17.47 -5.18
CA LEU A 42 -11.15 -16.15 -5.31
C LEU A 42 -11.75 -15.36 -6.48
N ARG A 43 -12.00 -16.03 -7.62
CA ARG A 43 -12.68 -15.41 -8.77
C ARG A 43 -14.12 -15.01 -8.44
N ASP A 44 -14.85 -15.87 -7.75
CA ASP A 44 -16.24 -15.60 -7.36
C ASP A 44 -16.32 -14.42 -6.40
N VAL A 45 -15.40 -14.33 -5.43
CA VAL A 45 -15.32 -13.21 -4.49
C VAL A 45 -14.97 -11.91 -5.23
N LEU A 46 -13.95 -11.93 -6.10
CA LEU A 46 -13.54 -10.76 -6.88
C LEU A 46 -14.64 -10.25 -7.81
N ALA A 47 -15.47 -11.14 -8.37
CA ALA A 47 -16.61 -10.77 -9.21
C ALA A 47 -17.68 -9.95 -8.47
N THR A 48 -17.67 -9.96 -7.14
CA THR A 48 -18.60 -9.19 -6.30
C THR A 48 -17.98 -7.95 -5.66
N ALA A 49 -16.71 -7.67 -5.93
CA ALA A 49 -15.98 -6.57 -5.32
C ALA A 49 -16.32 -5.24 -6.02
N ASP A 50 -16.63 -4.22 -5.22
CA ASP A 50 -16.69 -2.83 -5.70
C ASP A 50 -15.29 -2.19 -5.70
N LEU A 51 -14.37 -2.73 -4.91
CA LEU A 51 -12.97 -2.32 -4.84
C LEU A 51 -12.07 -3.48 -4.43
N VAL A 52 -10.92 -3.60 -5.08
CA VAL A 52 -9.83 -4.50 -4.69
C VAL A 52 -8.71 -3.71 -4.02
N LEU A 53 -8.27 -4.13 -2.83
CA LEU A 53 -7.01 -3.69 -2.24
C LEU A 53 -5.95 -4.75 -2.56
N ASP A 54 -5.07 -4.45 -3.52
CA ASP A 54 -4.03 -5.38 -3.96
C ASP A 54 -2.72 -5.11 -3.20
N GLY A 55 -2.50 -5.85 -2.12
CA GLY A 55 -1.26 -5.91 -1.36
C GLY A 55 -0.38 -7.09 -1.73
N THR A 56 -0.63 -7.79 -2.84
CA THR A 56 0.11 -9.02 -3.18
C THR A 56 1.60 -8.78 -3.38
N GLY A 57 2.01 -7.56 -3.74
CA GLY A 57 3.41 -7.13 -3.80
C GLY A 57 4.15 -7.11 -2.45
N TRP A 58 3.43 -7.20 -1.32
CA TRP A 58 3.99 -7.34 0.03
C TRP A 58 4.11 -8.80 0.47
N SER A 59 3.44 -9.70 -0.24
CA SER A 59 3.37 -11.11 0.09
C SER A 59 4.59 -11.85 -0.47
N ALA A 60 5.26 -12.63 0.38
CA ALA A 60 6.21 -13.65 -0.10
C ALA A 60 5.50 -14.83 -0.78
N GLU A 61 4.21 -15.04 -0.47
CA GLU A 61 3.39 -16.09 -1.06
C GLU A 61 2.99 -15.70 -2.49
N ARG A 62 3.07 -16.67 -3.41
CA ARG A 62 2.56 -16.51 -4.77
C ARG A 62 1.04 -16.62 -4.77
N TRP A 63 0.41 -15.65 -5.41
CA TRP A 63 -1.03 -15.65 -5.66
C TRP A 63 -1.29 -16.25 -7.04
N ASP A 64 -2.18 -17.24 -7.12
CA ASP A 64 -2.62 -17.82 -8.40
C ASP A 64 -3.72 -16.93 -9.03
N LEU A 65 -3.34 -15.70 -9.35
CA LEU A 65 -4.18 -14.69 -9.99
C LEU A 65 -3.68 -14.46 -11.41
N ASP A 66 -4.58 -14.54 -12.39
CA ASP A 66 -4.26 -14.07 -13.73
C ASP A 66 -4.10 -12.56 -13.70
N ALA A 67 -3.05 -12.02 -14.34
CA ALA A 67 -2.83 -10.57 -14.39
C ALA A 67 -4.05 -9.82 -14.95
N ASP A 68 -4.76 -10.45 -15.89
CA ASP A 68 -5.99 -9.94 -16.50
C ASP A 68 -7.18 -9.92 -15.52
N ALA A 69 -7.18 -10.77 -14.49
CA ALA A 69 -8.29 -10.86 -13.53
C ALA A 69 -8.44 -9.59 -12.67
N LEU A 70 -7.39 -8.77 -12.58
CA LEU A 70 -7.42 -7.50 -11.85
C LEU A 70 -7.42 -6.27 -12.77
N ALA A 71 -7.17 -6.44 -14.08
CA ALA A 71 -6.94 -5.33 -14.99
C ALA A 71 -8.16 -4.41 -15.14
N ASP A 72 -9.36 -4.99 -15.12
CA ASP A 72 -10.63 -4.28 -15.30
C ASP A 72 -11.37 -3.99 -13.98
N LEU A 73 -10.82 -4.41 -12.84
CA LEU A 73 -11.45 -4.19 -11.54
C LEU A 73 -11.04 -2.84 -10.95
N PRO A 74 -11.97 -2.11 -10.30
CA PRO A 74 -11.59 -0.97 -9.47
C PRO A 74 -10.58 -1.42 -8.40
N ALA A 75 -9.41 -0.81 -8.37
CA ALA A 75 -8.31 -1.32 -7.55
C ALA A 75 -7.43 -0.22 -6.95
N VAL A 76 -6.92 -0.50 -5.75
CA VAL A 76 -5.76 0.20 -5.18
C VAL A 76 -4.68 -0.82 -4.94
N ARG A 77 -3.59 -0.73 -5.70
CA ARG A 77 -2.41 -1.56 -5.51
C ARG A 77 -1.46 -0.86 -4.55
N VAL A 78 -1.08 -1.53 -3.48
CA VAL A 78 -0.08 -1.04 -2.54
C VAL A 78 1.20 -1.83 -2.77
N THR A 79 2.28 -1.14 -3.10
CA THR A 79 3.57 -1.76 -3.42
C THR A 79 4.68 -1.21 -2.52
N PRO A 80 5.78 -1.94 -2.32
CA PRO A 80 6.94 -1.39 -1.63
C PRO A 80 7.63 -0.26 -2.42
N PHE A 81 7.80 -0.44 -3.73
CA PHE A 81 8.69 0.38 -4.57
C PHE A 81 8.05 0.98 -5.83
N GLY A 82 6.77 0.74 -6.07
CA GLY A 82 6.13 1.04 -7.35
C GLY A 82 6.01 -0.18 -8.25
N VAL A 83 5.33 0.01 -9.39
CA VAL A 83 5.22 -0.98 -10.48
C VAL A 83 6.23 -0.74 -11.61
N ALA A 84 7.01 0.33 -11.54
CA ALA A 84 8.03 0.69 -12.52
C ALA A 84 9.29 1.24 -11.85
N GLY A 85 10.40 1.18 -12.57
CA GLY A 85 11.69 1.71 -12.11
C GLY A 85 12.66 0.65 -11.57
N PRO A 86 13.84 1.08 -11.11
CA PRO A 86 14.96 0.19 -10.83
C PRO A 86 14.79 -0.65 -9.54
N TYR A 87 13.87 -0.27 -8.66
CA TYR A 87 13.66 -0.94 -7.37
C TYR A 87 12.52 -1.97 -7.41
N VAL A 88 11.84 -2.13 -8.55
CA VAL A 88 10.80 -3.15 -8.70
C VAL A 88 11.40 -4.54 -8.46
N GLY A 89 10.78 -5.29 -7.54
CA GLY A 89 11.23 -6.64 -7.17
C GLY A 89 12.47 -6.68 -6.27
N MET A 90 13.00 -5.53 -5.84
CA MET A 90 14.09 -5.50 -4.87
C MET A 90 13.62 -6.11 -3.53
N PRO A 91 14.43 -6.96 -2.88
CA PRO A 91 14.12 -7.43 -1.53
C PRO A 91 14.06 -6.27 -0.55
N PHE A 92 13.05 -6.28 0.33
CA PHE A 92 12.84 -5.20 1.29
C PHE A 92 12.43 -5.72 2.66
N THR A 93 12.59 -4.82 3.61
CA THR A 93 12.03 -4.88 4.96
C THR A 93 11.47 -3.48 5.27
N PRO A 94 10.70 -3.30 6.36
CA PRO A 94 10.29 -1.97 6.80
C PRO A 94 11.50 -1.03 6.98
N PHE A 95 12.64 -1.57 7.45
CA PHE A 95 13.90 -0.83 7.60
C PHE A 95 14.50 -0.38 6.26
N THR A 96 14.42 -1.24 5.24
CA THR A 96 14.89 -0.91 3.88
C THR A 96 14.14 0.29 3.32
N LEU A 97 12.82 0.29 3.46
CA LEU A 97 11.98 1.39 2.98
C LEU A 97 12.22 2.68 3.76
N ALA A 98 12.29 2.61 5.10
CA ALA A 98 12.57 3.78 5.94
C ALA A 98 13.96 4.39 5.72
N ALA A 99 14.96 3.56 5.43
CA ALA A 99 16.30 4.01 5.11
C ALA A 99 16.33 4.71 3.74
N LEU A 100 15.81 4.04 2.70
CA LEU A 100 15.82 4.57 1.33
C LEU A 100 14.95 5.82 1.16
N SER A 101 13.87 5.94 1.94
CA SER A 101 13.01 7.12 1.90
C SER A 101 13.64 8.35 2.58
N GLY A 102 14.74 8.17 3.32
CA GLY A 102 15.35 9.21 4.15
C GLY A 102 14.65 9.45 5.49
N LEU A 103 13.60 8.69 5.84
CA LEU A 103 12.87 8.86 7.11
C LEU A 103 13.80 8.70 8.33
N MET A 104 14.74 7.76 8.26
CA MET A 104 15.69 7.50 9.34
C MET A 104 16.61 8.70 9.65
N TRP A 105 16.83 9.60 8.70
CA TRP A 105 17.67 10.79 8.91
C TRP A 105 17.15 11.70 10.03
N HIS A 106 15.85 11.64 10.34
CA HIS A 106 15.20 12.49 11.35
C HIS A 106 15.10 11.84 12.73
N VAL A 107 15.64 10.65 12.92
CA VAL A 107 15.40 9.86 14.13
C VAL A 107 16.72 9.61 14.84
N GLY A 108 16.83 10.09 16.07
CA GLY A 108 18.03 9.99 16.89
C GLY A 108 18.79 11.31 17.04
N ASP A 109 20.00 11.22 17.59
CA ASP A 109 20.86 12.38 17.80
C ASP A 109 21.73 12.65 16.56
N ALA A 110 21.95 13.92 16.23
CA ALA A 110 22.66 14.34 15.01
C ALA A 110 24.10 13.78 14.91
N ASP A 111 24.79 13.62 16.04
CA ASP A 111 26.19 13.16 16.10
C ASP A 111 26.30 11.62 16.20
N ARG A 112 25.21 10.89 15.96
CA ARG A 112 25.14 9.43 16.08
C ARG A 112 24.52 8.81 14.82
N PRO A 113 24.74 7.50 14.58
CA PRO A 113 24.07 6.82 13.49
C PRO A 113 22.53 6.96 13.58
N PRO A 114 21.85 7.15 12.44
CA PRO A 114 20.40 7.32 12.41
C PRO A 114 19.68 6.08 12.92
N LEU A 115 18.56 6.30 13.60
CA LEU A 115 17.69 5.27 14.13
C LEU A 115 16.48 5.06 13.20
N VAL A 116 15.74 3.99 13.46
CA VAL A 116 14.45 3.75 12.80
C VAL A 116 13.32 4.08 13.75
N GLN A 117 12.21 4.58 13.20
CA GLN A 117 11.00 4.77 13.97
C GLN A 117 10.46 3.42 14.44
N TRP A 118 9.75 3.42 15.57
CA TRP A 118 9.16 2.21 16.13
C TRP A 118 7.93 1.78 15.30
N GLY A 119 7.75 0.47 15.14
CA GLY A 119 6.60 -0.12 14.44
C GLY A 119 6.62 0.09 12.91
N ASP A 120 5.46 -0.10 12.29
CA ASP A 120 5.29 -0.17 10.83
C ASP A 120 4.92 1.20 10.24
N GLN A 121 5.72 2.24 10.53
CA GLN A 121 5.37 3.63 10.19
C GLN A 121 5.17 3.82 8.68
N VAL A 122 6.07 3.26 7.87
CA VAL A 122 6.00 3.34 6.42
C VAL A 122 4.73 2.68 5.90
N GLU A 123 4.38 1.50 6.43
CA GLU A 123 3.16 0.79 6.05
C GLU A 123 1.89 1.52 6.47
N HIS A 124 1.86 2.12 7.67
CA HIS A 124 0.70 2.91 8.11
C HIS A 124 0.49 4.15 7.24
N LEU A 125 1.58 4.83 6.86
CA LEU A 125 1.52 5.97 5.94
C LEU A 125 1.05 5.55 4.56
N ALA A 126 1.58 4.44 4.02
CA ALA A 126 1.13 3.85 2.77
C ALA A 126 -0.35 3.47 2.83
N GLY A 127 -0.80 2.87 3.94
CA GLY A 127 -2.20 2.52 4.17
C GLY A 127 -3.12 3.73 4.20
N LEU A 128 -2.70 4.84 4.81
CA LEU A 128 -3.50 6.07 4.80
C LEU A 128 -3.62 6.69 3.38
N HIS A 129 -2.55 6.63 2.59
CA HIS A 129 -2.58 7.08 1.19
C HIS A 129 -3.41 6.13 0.32
N ALA A 130 -3.33 4.82 0.56
CA ALA A 130 -4.16 3.83 -0.09
C ALA A 130 -5.64 3.99 0.27
N PHE A 131 -5.96 4.42 1.49
CA PHE A 131 -7.32 4.79 1.87
C PHE A 131 -7.82 6.01 1.08
N ALA A 132 -7.01 7.06 0.95
CA ALA A 132 -7.37 8.21 0.12
C ALA A 132 -7.55 7.81 -1.37
N ALA A 133 -6.66 6.97 -1.89
CA ALA A 133 -6.76 6.43 -3.24
C ALA A 133 -8.03 5.58 -3.43
N ALA A 134 -8.40 4.76 -2.44
CA ALA A 134 -9.59 3.93 -2.46
C ALA A 134 -10.86 4.78 -2.56
N LEU A 135 -10.94 5.85 -1.76
CA LEU A 135 -12.05 6.80 -1.85
C LEU A 135 -12.09 7.50 -3.22
N ALA A 136 -10.94 7.83 -3.80
CA ALA A 136 -10.86 8.44 -5.12
C ALA A 136 -11.36 7.50 -6.23
N VAL A 137 -10.93 6.23 -6.22
CA VAL A 137 -11.38 5.18 -7.16
C VAL A 137 -12.89 4.96 -7.04
N LEU A 138 -13.40 4.80 -5.82
CA LEU A 138 -14.83 4.62 -5.57
C LEU A 138 -15.65 5.84 -6.02
N TRP A 139 -15.16 7.05 -5.76
CA TRP A 139 -15.83 8.28 -6.17
C TRP A 139 -15.85 8.47 -7.69
N ALA A 140 -14.77 8.08 -8.38
CA ALA A 140 -14.70 8.10 -9.84
C ALA A 140 -15.59 7.01 -10.50
N GLY A 141 -16.08 6.04 -9.73
CA GLY A 141 -16.88 4.92 -10.21
C GLY A 141 -16.05 3.81 -10.88
N GLY A 142 -14.74 3.76 -10.61
CA GLY A 142 -13.83 2.75 -11.17
C GLY A 142 -12.41 3.24 -11.41
N GLY A 143 -11.61 2.38 -12.05
CA GLY A 143 -10.20 2.63 -12.35
C GLY A 143 -9.24 2.05 -11.31
N ALA A 144 -7.94 2.16 -11.58
CA ALA A 144 -6.90 1.62 -10.72
C ALA A 144 -5.88 2.69 -10.33
N LEU A 145 -5.53 2.74 -9.05
CA LEU A 145 -4.46 3.58 -8.52
C LEU A 145 -3.40 2.73 -7.85
N GLU A 146 -2.17 3.25 -7.83
CA GLU A 146 -1.02 2.61 -7.21
C GLU A 146 -0.47 3.51 -6.11
N VAL A 147 -0.04 2.89 -5.01
CA VAL A 147 0.57 3.56 -3.86
C VAL A 147 1.87 2.84 -3.52
N ALA A 148 2.98 3.46 -3.86
CA ALA A 148 4.32 3.00 -3.51
C ALA A 148 4.70 3.51 -2.11
N ALA A 149 4.95 2.59 -1.19
CA ALA A 149 5.31 2.93 0.18
C ALA A 149 6.60 3.75 0.29
N LEU A 150 7.61 3.44 -0.55
CA LEU A 150 8.83 4.25 -0.62
C LEU A 150 8.52 5.70 -1.00
N GLU A 151 7.67 5.93 -2.00
CA GLU A 151 7.34 7.28 -2.48
C GLU A 151 6.54 8.07 -1.44
N VAL A 152 5.56 7.41 -0.80
CA VAL A 152 4.80 8.00 0.31
C VAL A 152 5.74 8.42 1.44
N ALA A 153 6.66 7.55 1.83
CA ALA A 153 7.64 7.84 2.88
C ALA A 153 8.61 8.96 2.48
N ALA A 154 9.06 8.99 1.22
CA ALA A 154 9.97 10.00 0.70
C ALA A 154 9.31 11.38 0.58
N ALA A 155 8.01 11.43 0.26
CA ALA A 155 7.26 12.68 0.20
C ALA A 155 7.23 13.42 1.56
N LEU A 156 7.27 12.68 2.68
CA LEU A 156 7.24 13.25 4.02
C LEU A 156 8.55 13.90 4.45
N VAL A 157 9.67 13.59 3.80
CA VAL A 157 10.95 14.26 4.03
C VAL A 157 11.19 15.43 3.06
N GLY A 158 10.19 15.79 2.25
CA GLY A 158 10.30 16.80 1.18
C GLY A 158 10.82 18.17 1.64
N HIS A 159 10.50 18.62 2.86
CA HIS A 159 11.09 19.85 3.41
C HIS A 159 12.62 19.78 3.50
N HIS A 160 13.16 18.62 3.88
CA HIS A 160 14.59 18.40 4.02
C HIS A 160 15.28 18.18 2.68
N THR A 161 14.63 17.47 1.75
CA THR A 161 15.10 17.38 0.36
C THR A 161 15.21 18.77 -0.27
N GLY A 162 14.21 19.63 -0.03
CA GLY A 162 14.24 21.02 -0.46
C GLY A 162 15.44 21.78 0.12
N ARG A 163 15.66 21.70 1.44
CA ARG A 163 16.79 22.37 2.11
C ARG A 163 18.15 21.83 1.69
N TYR A 164 18.27 20.54 1.39
CA TYR A 164 19.52 19.94 0.93
C TYR A 164 20.04 20.64 -0.34
N SER A 165 19.14 20.99 -1.27
CA SER A 165 19.51 21.73 -2.49
C SER A 165 19.96 23.18 -2.26
N GLN A 166 19.79 23.70 -1.04
CA GLN A 166 20.12 25.08 -0.67
C GLN A 166 21.41 25.18 0.17
N VAL A 167 22.04 24.04 0.51
CA VAL A 167 23.35 24.03 1.16
C VAL A 167 24.41 24.11 0.06
N PRO A 168 25.36 25.07 0.13
CA PRO A 168 26.39 25.28 -0.89
C PRO A 168 27.38 24.11 -1.00
#